data_AF-A0A0F8ZBK4-F1
#
_entry.id   AF-A0A0F8ZBK4-F1
#
_cell.length_a   1.000
_cell.length_b   1.000
_cell.length_c   1.000
_cell.angle_alpha   90.00
_cell.angle_beta   90.00
_cell.angle_gamma   90.00
#
_symmetry.space_group_name_H-M   'P 1'
#
loop_
_entity.id
_entity.type
_entity.pdbx_description
1 polymer ?
#
loop_
_entity_poly.entity_id
_entity_poly.type
_entity_poly.pdbx_seq_one_letter_code
_entity_poly.pdbx_strand_id
1 'polypeptide(L)'
;MPRKFEKFVFDANFFICMLQIKARKILDNLNIVAQDLGYQYFISEVVLNEIKAPHTFKDKLRTIVNVEKVSLNEINDIKNDLSDYNIRFPAQDPDLSLVYIGKKLLERDDTLLTHLVTDDFKLVKNTGLLYKGKINSLSLSSFILKLQKLTTNSKMRKYFNNLWKRSLNYTLSYMIERSKIYPAEQKITWIIEKAVAVTENSILTRDVELENPNIGVRFEVGAFKYVEEINIAEKYITNQNLPQSEEEMIVGIIKFLENLKISREYVTRAREAIIKSETKEAVKFLKKGNGFLTSLLQVAAGQLSKIK
;
A
#
# COMPACT_ATOMS: atom_id res chain seq x y z
N MET A 1 18.06 16.25 -3.47
CA MET A 1 16.66 16.05 -3.03
C MET A 1 16.51 16.56 -1.61
N PRO A 2 15.47 17.35 -1.29
CA PRO A 2 15.05 17.50 0.10
C PRO A 2 14.48 16.15 0.56
N ARG A 3 14.93 15.66 1.71
CA ARG A 3 14.38 14.44 2.34
C ARG A 3 12.88 14.66 2.54
N LYS A 4 12.02 13.88 1.88
CA LYS A 4 10.60 13.84 2.24
C LYS A 4 10.51 13.08 3.56
N PHE A 5 10.53 13.83 4.65
CA PHE A 5 10.37 13.26 5.97
C PHE A 5 8.95 12.67 6.07
N GLU A 6 8.84 11.46 6.58
CA GLU A 6 7.55 10.77 6.72
C GLU A 6 7.44 10.21 8.13
N LYS A 7 6.22 10.18 8.66
CA LYS A 7 5.90 9.66 9.99
C LYS A 7 5.15 8.34 9.84
N PHE A 8 5.59 7.29 10.53
CA PHE A 8 4.93 5.98 10.53
C PHE A 8 4.50 5.61 11.94
N VAL A 9 3.22 5.34 12.11
CA VAL A 9 2.62 4.81 13.34
C VAL A 9 2.47 3.30 13.17
N PHE A 10 3.08 2.52 14.05
CA PHE A 10 3.09 1.06 13.96
C PHE A 10 2.04 0.41 14.87
N ASP A 11 1.30 -0.52 14.29
CA ASP A 11 0.56 -1.56 15.00
C ASP A 11 1.54 -2.67 15.50
N ALA A 12 1.23 -3.28 16.65
CA ALA A 12 1.95 -4.42 17.21
C ALA A 12 2.08 -5.57 16.21
N ASN A 13 1.06 -5.77 15.36
CA ASN A 13 1.03 -6.82 14.35
C ASN A 13 2.24 -6.77 13.40
N PHE A 14 2.77 -5.58 13.11
CA PHE A 14 3.99 -5.46 12.30
C PHE A 14 5.16 -6.20 12.95
N PHE A 15 5.45 -5.90 14.21
CA PHE A 15 6.58 -6.51 14.91
C PHE A 15 6.33 -7.99 15.23
N ILE A 16 5.10 -8.38 15.54
CA ILE A 16 4.72 -9.78 15.70
C ILE A 16 5.00 -10.56 14.41
N CYS A 17 4.58 -10.04 13.26
CA CYS A 17 4.89 -10.63 11.96
C CYS A 17 6.40 -10.77 11.76
N MET A 18 7.18 -9.72 12.03
CA MET A 18 8.64 -9.75 11.88
C MET A 18 9.30 -10.82 12.76
N LEU A 19 8.81 -11.03 13.98
CA LEU A 19 9.28 -12.08 14.89
C LEU A 19 8.90 -13.48 14.39
N GLN A 20 7.67 -13.67 13.92
CA GLN A 20 7.17 -14.95 13.39
C GLN A 20 7.95 -15.40 12.16
N ILE A 21 8.24 -14.46 11.25
CA ILE A 21 9.13 -14.73 10.11
C ILE A 21 10.60 -14.68 10.48
N LYS A 22 10.99 -14.62 11.76
CA LYS A 22 12.40 -14.62 12.21
C LYS A 22 13.26 -13.61 11.43
N ALA A 23 12.78 -12.38 11.30
CA ALA A 23 13.44 -11.31 10.55
C ALA A 23 14.73 -10.88 11.27
N ARG A 24 15.88 -11.36 10.79
CA ARG A 24 17.19 -11.02 11.38
C ARG A 24 17.48 -9.54 11.23
N LYS A 25 17.98 -8.89 12.28
CA LYS A 25 18.43 -7.48 12.28
C LYS A 25 17.39 -6.47 11.79
N ILE A 26 16.10 -6.77 11.95
CA ILE A 26 15.02 -5.88 11.47
C ILE A 26 15.10 -4.49 12.09
N LEU A 27 15.32 -4.41 13.40
CA LEU A 27 15.43 -3.14 14.11
C LEU A 27 16.64 -2.31 13.63
N ASP A 28 17.80 -2.95 13.42
CA ASP A 28 18.99 -2.27 12.89
C ASP A 28 18.73 -1.67 11.51
N ASN A 29 18.12 -2.46 10.62
CA ASN A 29 17.86 -2.03 9.26
C ASN A 29 16.76 -0.96 9.21
N LEU A 30 15.77 -1.00 10.10
CA LEU A 30 14.77 0.07 10.24
C LEU A 30 15.42 1.38 10.69
N ASN A 31 16.36 1.33 11.64
CA ASN A 31 17.09 2.51 12.12
C ASN A 31 17.94 3.13 11.00
N ILE A 32 18.68 2.31 10.24
CA ILE A 32 19.46 2.76 9.08
C ILE A 32 18.54 3.46 8.07
N VAL A 33 17.42 2.82 7.72
CA VAL A 33 16.46 3.39 6.77
C VAL A 33 15.83 4.69 7.29
N ALA A 34 15.55 4.79 8.59
CA ALA A 34 15.03 6.01 9.19
C ALA A 34 16.00 7.17 9.03
N GLN A 35 17.28 6.94 9.27
CA GLN A 35 18.33 7.94 9.11
C GLN A 35 18.55 8.33 7.64
N ASP A 36 18.57 7.34 6.75
CA ASP A 36 18.81 7.54 5.32
C ASP A 36 17.65 8.31 4.66
N LEU A 37 16.41 7.92 4.95
CA LEU A 37 15.20 8.47 4.31
C LEU A 37 14.54 9.60 5.11
N GLY A 38 14.99 9.87 6.34
CA GLY A 38 14.36 10.85 7.22
C GLY A 38 13.01 10.39 7.77
N TYR A 39 12.85 9.09 8.03
CA TYR A 39 11.60 8.58 8.61
C TYR A 39 11.58 8.70 10.12
N GLN A 40 10.40 8.96 10.65
CA GLN A 40 10.12 8.97 12.07
C GLN A 40 9.12 7.86 12.39
N TYR A 41 9.42 7.06 13.40
CA TYR A 41 8.59 5.92 13.79
C TYR A 41 7.94 6.17 15.12
N PHE A 42 6.67 5.83 15.25
CA PHE A 42 5.85 6.06 16.43
C PHE A 42 5.10 4.78 16.80
N ILE A 43 4.90 4.58 18.10
CA ILE A 43 4.05 3.51 18.64
C ILE A 43 3.45 3.97 19.97
N SER A 44 2.27 3.48 20.30
CA SER A 44 1.68 3.65 21.63
C SER A 44 2.36 2.74 22.65
N GLU A 45 2.51 3.21 23.88
CA GLU A 45 3.01 2.38 24.99
C GLU A 45 2.15 1.12 25.21
N VAL A 46 0.83 1.22 25.05
CA VAL A 46 -0.09 0.08 25.20
C VAL A 46 0.19 -0.97 24.12
N VAL A 47 0.29 -0.53 22.86
CA VAL A 47 0.55 -1.40 21.70
C VAL A 47 1.95 -2.02 21.76
N LEU A 48 2.95 -1.26 22.22
CA LEU A 48 4.30 -1.78 22.46
C LEU A 48 4.30 -2.94 23.48
N ASN A 49 3.44 -2.87 24.49
CA ASN A 49 3.33 -3.90 25.52
C ASN A 49 2.70 -5.19 25.01
N GLU A 50 1.82 -5.12 23.99
CA GLU A 50 1.21 -6.29 23.34
C GLU A 50 2.20 -7.14 22.55
N ILE A 51 3.32 -6.56 22.11
CA ILE A 51 4.35 -7.28 21.35
C ILE A 51 4.96 -8.36 22.26
N LYS A 52 4.72 -9.63 21.96
CA LYS A 52 5.31 -10.78 22.67
C LYS A 52 6.75 -11.02 22.20
N ALA A 53 7.68 -10.21 22.70
CA ALA A 53 9.10 -10.26 22.36
C ALA A 53 10.00 -10.28 23.61
N PRO A 54 11.24 -10.80 23.51
CA PRO A 54 12.23 -10.69 24.58
C PRO A 54 12.48 -9.23 24.99
N HIS A 55 12.83 -9.00 26.25
CA HIS A 55 13.14 -7.65 26.77
C HIS A 55 14.18 -6.91 25.93
N THR A 56 15.25 -7.60 25.53
CA THR A 56 16.30 -7.03 24.66
C THR A 56 15.78 -6.51 23.32
N PHE A 57 14.74 -7.13 22.77
CA PHE A 57 14.08 -6.64 21.55
C PHE A 57 13.27 -5.37 21.84
N LYS A 58 12.49 -5.35 22.93
CA LYS A 58 11.67 -4.20 23.32
C LYS A 58 12.55 -2.99 23.66
N ASP A 59 13.63 -3.19 24.39
CA ASP A 59 14.57 -2.12 24.75
C ASP A 59 15.19 -1.50 23.51
N LYS A 60 15.65 -2.35 22.58
CA LYS A 60 16.15 -1.88 21.28
C LYS A 60 15.08 -1.16 20.47
N LEU A 61 13.86 -1.67 20.45
CA LEU A 61 12.75 -1.03 19.75
C LEU A 61 12.51 0.39 20.30
N ARG A 62 12.49 0.56 21.63
CA ARG A 62 12.35 1.88 22.30
C ARG A 62 13.42 2.90 21.90
N THR A 63 14.61 2.46 21.45
CA THR A 63 15.65 3.38 20.96
C THR A 63 15.44 3.85 19.52
N ILE A 64 14.56 3.18 18.77
CA ILE A 64 14.35 3.40 17.32
C ILE A 64 12.99 4.04 17.04
N VAL A 65 12.01 3.82 17.91
CA VAL A 65 10.65 4.36 17.78
C VAL A 65 10.33 5.30 18.92
N ASN A 66 9.62 6.38 18.61
CA ASN A 66 9.05 7.29 19.58
C ASN A 66 7.86 6.61 20.25
N VAL A 67 8.00 6.28 21.53
CA VAL A 67 6.93 5.66 22.33
C VAL A 67 6.11 6.76 22.97
N GLU A 68 4.87 6.90 22.51
CA GLU A 68 3.93 7.89 23.03
C GLU A 68 3.00 7.26 24.06
N LYS A 69 2.78 7.96 25.17
CA LYS A 69 1.77 7.58 26.15
C LYS A 69 0.45 8.23 25.76
N VAL A 70 -0.61 7.43 25.71
CA VAL A 70 -1.97 7.87 25.42
C VAL A 70 -2.85 7.46 26.59
N SER A 71 -3.50 8.46 27.18
CA SER A 71 -4.43 8.33 28.29
C SER A 71 -5.80 7.84 27.83
N LEU A 72 -6.60 7.34 28.77
CA LEU A 72 -7.98 6.92 28.50
C LEU A 72 -8.86 8.08 28.03
N ASN A 73 -8.62 9.30 28.51
CA ASN A 73 -9.38 10.48 28.08
C ASN A 73 -9.14 10.77 26.60
N GLU A 74 -7.87 10.72 26.16
CA GLU A 74 -7.51 10.90 24.74
C GLU A 74 -8.12 9.80 23.85
N ILE A 75 -8.22 8.57 24.34
CA ILE A 75 -8.92 7.48 23.64
C ILE A 75 -10.43 7.73 23.58
N ASN A 76 -11.02 8.22 24.68
CA ASN A 76 -12.44 8.55 24.73
C ASN A 76 -12.80 9.70 23.80
N ASP A 77 -11.90 10.68 23.60
CA ASP A 77 -12.07 11.73 22.61
C ASP A 77 -12.21 11.14 21.21
N ILE A 78 -11.37 10.17 20.84
CA ILE A 78 -11.50 9.45 19.55
C ILE A 78 -12.83 8.68 19.47
N LYS A 79 -13.27 8.05 20.56
CA LYS A 79 -14.57 7.34 20.60
C LYS A 79 -15.74 8.29 20.39
N ASN A 80 -15.69 9.48 21.00
CA ASN A 80 -16.69 10.52 20.81
C ASN A 80 -16.69 11.01 19.35
N ASP A 81 -15.50 11.31 18.79
CA ASP A 81 -15.36 11.69 17.38
C ASP A 81 -15.93 10.60 16.44
N LEU A 82 -15.77 9.32 16.76
CA LEU A 82 -16.33 8.19 15.98
C LEU A 82 -17.85 8.03 16.15
N SER A 83 -18.39 8.44 17.29
CA SER A 83 -19.82 8.34 17.59
C SER A 83 -20.65 9.27 16.69
N ASP A 84 -20.09 10.43 16.31
CA ASP A 84 -20.67 11.38 15.35
C ASP A 84 -20.88 10.75 13.95
N TYR A 85 -20.13 9.70 13.63
CA TYR A 85 -20.25 8.93 12.39
C TYR A 85 -21.16 7.68 12.52
N ASN A 86 -21.94 7.55 13.60
CA ASN A 86 -22.84 6.43 13.89
C ASN A 86 -22.14 5.05 13.91
N ILE A 87 -20.87 4.99 14.32
CA ILE A 87 -20.12 3.73 14.38
C ILE A 87 -20.52 2.96 15.64
N ARG A 88 -21.30 1.89 15.46
CA ARG A 88 -21.75 1.02 16.58
C ARG A 88 -20.65 0.19 17.23
N PHE A 89 -19.52 -0.03 16.54
CA PHE A 89 -18.42 -0.88 17.02
C PHE A 89 -17.06 -0.25 16.67
N PRO A 90 -16.55 0.65 17.51
CA PRO A 90 -15.20 1.20 17.34
C PRO A 90 -14.13 0.10 17.49
N ALA A 91 -12.92 0.41 17.04
CA ALA A 91 -11.75 -0.46 17.25
C ALA A 91 -11.40 -0.54 18.75
N GLN A 92 -10.55 -1.48 19.14
CA GLN A 92 -10.21 -1.65 20.55
C GLN A 92 -9.37 -0.47 21.05
N ASP A 93 -9.38 -0.23 22.36
CA ASP A 93 -8.65 0.89 22.98
C ASP A 93 -7.15 0.96 22.61
N PRO A 94 -6.40 -0.16 22.53
CA PRO A 94 -5.04 -0.15 22.00
C PRO A 94 -4.97 0.38 20.55
N ASP A 95 -5.87 -0.04 19.68
CA ASP A 95 -5.93 0.43 18.29
C ASP A 95 -6.24 1.93 18.22
N LEU A 96 -7.21 2.39 19.03
CA LEU A 96 -7.59 3.80 19.10
C LEU A 96 -6.46 4.69 19.62
N SER A 97 -5.56 4.15 20.44
CA SER A 97 -4.36 4.90 20.84
C SER A 97 -3.44 5.21 19.65
N LEU A 98 -3.38 4.36 18.62
CA LEU A 98 -2.64 4.62 17.38
C LEU A 98 -3.32 5.70 16.53
N VAL A 99 -4.66 5.67 16.49
CA VAL A 99 -5.47 6.70 15.82
C VAL A 99 -5.22 8.07 16.44
N TYR A 100 -5.20 8.14 17.78
CA TYR A 100 -4.90 9.36 18.51
C TYR A 100 -3.47 9.88 18.24
N ILE A 101 -2.46 9.00 18.22
CA ILE A 101 -1.10 9.39 17.84
C ILE A 101 -1.11 10.01 16.43
N GLY A 102 -1.82 9.38 15.49
CA GLY A 102 -2.02 9.92 14.15
C GLY A 102 -2.60 11.34 14.14
N LYS A 103 -3.68 11.59 14.91
CA LYS A 103 -4.29 12.92 15.10
C LYS A 103 -3.26 13.94 15.58
N LYS A 104 -2.56 13.62 16.65
CA LYS A 104 -1.53 14.46 17.28
C LYS A 104 -0.39 14.79 16.31
N LEU A 105 0.00 13.85 15.46
CA LEU A 105 1.07 14.05 14.47
C LEU A 105 0.65 14.95 13.31
N LEU A 106 -0.63 14.91 12.91
CA LEU A 106 -1.20 15.83 11.92
C LEU A 106 -1.31 17.25 12.48
N GLU A 107 -1.80 17.40 13.71
CA GLU A 107 -1.97 18.72 14.36
C GLU A 107 -0.64 19.42 14.62
N ARG A 108 0.43 18.66 14.93
CA ARG A 108 1.77 19.21 15.19
C ARG A 108 2.46 19.73 13.93
N ASP A 109 2.28 19.04 12.80
CA ASP A 109 2.99 19.36 11.56
C ASP A 109 2.32 18.64 10.37
N ASP A 110 1.42 19.37 9.70
CA ASP A 110 0.63 18.92 8.54
C ASP A 110 1.48 18.83 7.26
N THR A 111 2.76 19.20 7.30
CA THR A 111 3.63 19.15 6.10
C THR A 111 4.19 17.76 5.84
N LEU A 112 4.28 16.92 6.87
CA LEU A 112 4.83 15.56 6.77
C LEU A 112 3.73 14.51 6.63
N LEU A 113 3.90 13.63 5.65
CA LEU A 113 2.98 12.53 5.41
C LEU A 113 2.97 11.57 6.61
N THR A 114 1.79 11.35 7.17
CA THR A 114 1.58 10.42 8.27
C THR A 114 0.97 9.12 7.76
N HIS A 115 1.62 8.02 8.09
CA HIS A 115 1.25 6.67 7.68
C HIS A 115 0.88 5.81 8.89
N LEU A 116 -0.21 5.05 8.78
CA LEU A 116 -0.56 4.00 9.74
C LEU A 116 -0.20 2.65 9.14
N VAL A 117 0.71 1.91 9.79
CA VAL A 117 1.17 0.59 9.33
C VAL A 117 0.40 -0.50 10.06
N THR A 118 -0.63 -1.04 9.42
CA THR A 118 -1.51 -2.07 9.99
C THR A 118 -2.19 -2.90 8.89
N ASP A 119 -2.52 -4.15 9.22
CA ASP A 119 -3.37 -5.02 8.41
C ASP A 119 -4.81 -5.11 9.00
N ASP A 120 -5.16 -4.31 10.02
CA ASP A 120 -6.49 -4.31 10.65
C ASP A 120 -7.46 -3.38 9.90
N PHE A 121 -8.52 -3.96 9.34
CA PHE A 121 -9.52 -3.23 8.58
C PHE A 121 -10.39 -2.29 9.39
N LYS A 122 -10.73 -2.65 10.63
CA LYS A 122 -11.54 -1.80 11.49
C LYS A 122 -10.76 -0.54 11.82
N LEU A 123 -9.47 -0.71 12.16
CA LEU A 123 -8.57 0.41 12.42
C LEU A 123 -8.40 1.31 11.19
N VAL A 124 -8.16 0.73 10.00
CA VAL A 124 -8.06 1.50 8.75
C VAL A 124 -9.35 2.25 8.43
N LYS A 125 -10.51 1.60 8.58
CA LYS A 125 -11.82 2.22 8.33
C LYS A 125 -12.09 3.39 9.28
N ASN A 126 -11.87 3.21 10.58
CA ASN A 126 -12.08 4.25 11.57
C ASN A 126 -11.19 5.46 11.31
N THR A 127 -9.90 5.21 11.02
CA THR A 127 -8.93 6.27 10.69
C THR A 127 -9.32 7.02 9.41
N GLY A 128 -9.75 6.29 8.38
CA GLY A 128 -10.18 6.87 7.12
C GLY A 128 -11.43 7.75 7.25
N LEU A 129 -12.39 7.36 8.10
CA LEU A 129 -13.59 8.14 8.38
C LEU A 129 -13.28 9.44 9.13
N LEU A 130 -12.51 9.36 10.21
CA LEU A 130 -12.18 10.51 11.06
C LEU A 130 -11.36 11.57 10.32
N TYR A 131 -10.34 11.14 9.59
CA TYR A 131 -9.35 12.06 9.01
C TYR A 131 -9.45 12.18 7.49
N LYS A 132 -10.50 11.62 6.88
CA LYS A 132 -10.80 11.74 5.44
C LYS A 132 -9.59 11.44 4.54
N GLY A 133 -8.78 10.45 4.93
CA GLY A 133 -7.59 10.03 4.18
C GLY A 133 -6.31 10.86 4.43
N LYS A 134 -6.31 11.85 5.33
CA LYS A 134 -5.08 12.57 5.72
C LYS A 134 -4.03 11.66 6.38
N ILE A 135 -4.47 10.56 7.00
CA ILE A 135 -3.61 9.49 7.49
C ILE A 135 -3.64 8.34 6.49
N ASN A 136 -2.49 8.06 5.88
CA ASN A 136 -2.36 7.04 4.86
C ASN A 136 -2.19 5.65 5.49
N SER A 137 -3.12 4.72 5.24
CA SER A 137 -2.95 3.33 5.67
C SER A 137 -1.99 2.56 4.75
N LEU A 138 -0.99 1.91 5.33
CA LEU A 138 -0.12 0.94 4.65
C LEU A 138 -0.28 -0.44 5.27
N SER A 139 -0.48 -1.45 4.44
CA SER A 139 -0.35 -2.83 4.90
C SER A 139 1.09 -3.10 5.36
N LEU A 140 1.28 -4.08 6.24
CA LEU A 140 2.61 -4.46 6.75
C LEU A 140 3.57 -4.78 5.60
N SER A 141 3.09 -5.56 4.63
CA SER A 141 3.88 -5.93 3.45
C SER A 141 4.14 -4.74 2.53
N SER A 142 3.18 -3.84 2.36
CA SER A 142 3.33 -2.64 1.53
C SER A 142 4.35 -1.67 2.12
N PHE A 143 4.42 -1.55 3.45
CA PHE A 143 5.47 -0.78 4.11
C PHE A 143 6.85 -1.34 3.79
N ILE A 144 7.05 -2.66 3.90
CA ILE A 144 8.35 -3.28 3.59
C ILE A 144 8.70 -3.13 2.10
N LEU A 145 7.71 -3.21 1.20
CA LEU A 145 7.87 -2.93 -0.22
C LEU A 145 8.32 -1.49 -0.46
N LYS A 146 7.73 -0.52 0.27
CA LYS A 146 8.14 0.89 0.21
C LYS A 146 9.61 1.05 0.59
N LEU A 147 10.05 0.40 1.68
CA LEU A 147 11.47 0.41 2.07
C LEU A 147 12.36 -0.20 0.98
N GLN A 148 11.96 -1.33 0.39
CA GLN A 148 12.69 -1.99 -0.68
C GLN A 148 12.89 -1.08 -1.90
N LYS A 149 11.86 -0.33 -2.30
CA LYS A 149 11.91 0.55 -3.47
C LYS A 149 12.76 1.79 -3.26
N LEU A 150 12.61 2.42 -2.10
CA LEU A 150 13.23 3.72 -1.80
C LEU A 150 14.67 3.60 -1.32
N THR A 151 15.07 2.45 -0.77
CA THR A 151 16.45 2.26 -0.36
C THR A 151 17.40 2.22 -1.57
N THR A 152 18.42 3.07 -1.55
CA THR A 152 19.46 3.16 -2.60
C THR A 152 20.48 2.02 -2.50
N ASN A 153 20.79 1.59 -1.28
CA ASN A 153 21.77 0.52 -1.01
C ASN A 153 21.27 -0.86 -1.50
N SER A 154 22.03 -1.48 -2.39
CA SER A 154 21.71 -2.78 -3.00
C SER A 154 21.55 -3.91 -1.97
N LYS A 155 22.40 -3.96 -0.93
CA LYS A 155 22.32 -4.98 0.13
C LYS A 155 21.02 -4.82 0.93
N MET A 156 20.64 -3.58 1.26
CA MET A 156 19.39 -3.29 1.97
C MET A 156 18.17 -3.53 1.10
N ARG A 157 18.21 -3.17 -0.17
CA ARG A 157 17.16 -3.50 -1.14
C ARG A 157 16.94 -5.01 -1.23
N LYS A 158 18.02 -5.81 -1.28
CA LYS A 158 17.93 -7.28 -1.29
C LYS A 158 17.36 -7.83 0.03
N TYR A 159 17.76 -7.25 1.16
CA TYR A 159 17.22 -7.59 2.47
C TYR A 159 15.71 -7.37 2.54
N PHE A 160 15.24 -6.15 2.24
CA PHE A 160 13.82 -5.82 2.29
C PHE A 160 13.00 -6.55 1.23
N ASN A 161 13.57 -6.86 0.06
CA ASN A 161 12.90 -7.72 -0.93
C ASN A 161 12.66 -9.14 -0.38
N ASN A 162 13.65 -9.73 0.28
CA ASN A 162 13.47 -11.05 0.90
C ASN A 162 12.43 -10.97 2.03
N LEU A 163 12.53 -9.94 2.88
CA LEU A 163 11.61 -9.72 3.98
C LEU A 163 10.17 -9.52 3.49
N TRP A 164 9.96 -8.72 2.46
CA TRP A 164 8.67 -8.45 1.83
C TRP A 164 8.01 -9.75 1.34
N LYS A 165 8.74 -10.60 0.62
CA LYS A 165 8.21 -11.89 0.15
C LYS A 165 7.78 -12.78 1.32
N ARG A 166 8.58 -12.82 2.39
CA ARG A 166 8.29 -13.65 3.57
C ARG A 166 7.12 -13.11 4.38
N SER A 167 7.04 -11.80 4.57
CA SER A 167 5.93 -11.16 5.27
C SER A 167 4.63 -11.31 4.48
N LEU A 168 4.66 -11.10 3.15
CA LEU A 168 3.49 -11.27 2.29
C LEU A 168 2.98 -12.72 2.35
N ASN A 169 3.87 -13.70 2.22
CA ASN A 169 3.49 -15.11 2.33
C ASN A 169 2.88 -15.43 3.70
N TYR A 170 3.48 -14.94 4.79
CA TYR A 170 2.93 -15.12 6.14
C TYR A 170 1.52 -14.53 6.27
N THR A 171 1.35 -13.28 5.83
CA THR A 171 0.07 -12.57 5.87
C THR A 171 -1.01 -13.29 5.05
N LEU A 172 -0.67 -13.76 3.84
CA LEU A 172 -1.58 -14.51 2.97
C LEU A 172 -1.93 -15.89 3.55
N SER A 173 -0.94 -16.65 4.03
CA SER A 173 -1.17 -17.96 4.67
C SER A 173 -2.11 -17.83 5.87
N TYR A 174 -1.85 -16.86 6.75
CA TYR A 174 -2.71 -16.58 7.90
C TYR A 174 -4.15 -16.24 7.50
N MET A 175 -4.35 -15.50 6.41
CA MET A 175 -5.69 -15.15 5.91
C MET A 175 -6.42 -16.34 5.32
N ILE A 176 -5.72 -17.20 4.59
CA ILE A 176 -6.28 -18.42 4.02
C ILE A 176 -6.69 -19.38 5.14
N GLU A 177 -5.85 -19.55 6.15
CA GLU A 177 -6.15 -20.39 7.34
C GLU A 177 -7.38 -19.89 8.10
N ARG A 178 -7.61 -18.57 8.12
CA ARG A 178 -8.75 -17.93 8.78
C ARG A 178 -9.89 -17.54 7.82
N SER A 179 -9.91 -18.09 6.61
CA SER A 179 -10.91 -17.80 5.57
C SER A 179 -12.36 -18.08 5.97
N LYS A 180 -12.57 -18.94 6.97
CA LYS A 180 -13.90 -19.22 7.55
C LYS A 180 -14.41 -18.11 8.48
N ILE A 181 -13.55 -17.20 8.93
CA ILE A 181 -13.83 -16.19 9.96
C ILE A 181 -13.89 -14.78 9.36
N TYR A 182 -13.18 -14.53 8.25
CA TYR A 182 -13.11 -13.22 7.59
C TYR A 182 -13.23 -13.34 6.07
N PRO A 183 -13.73 -12.31 5.36
CA PRO A 183 -13.71 -12.27 3.90
C PRO A 183 -12.27 -12.15 3.39
N ALA A 184 -11.58 -13.30 3.29
CA ALA A 184 -10.17 -13.37 2.91
C ALA A 184 -9.91 -12.71 1.56
N GLU A 185 -10.85 -12.82 0.62
CA GLU A 185 -10.79 -12.19 -0.71
C GLU A 185 -10.65 -10.66 -0.62
N GLN A 186 -11.53 -9.99 0.11
CA GLN A 186 -11.48 -8.54 0.30
C GLN A 186 -10.14 -8.11 0.92
N LYS A 187 -9.60 -8.94 1.85
CA LYS A 187 -8.30 -8.69 2.48
C LYS A 187 -7.12 -8.79 1.53
N ILE A 188 -7.12 -9.82 0.70
CA ILE A 188 -6.09 -10.04 -0.31
C ILE A 188 -6.12 -8.92 -1.34
N THR A 189 -7.31 -8.55 -1.85
CA THR A 189 -7.48 -7.46 -2.81
C THR A 189 -6.93 -6.15 -2.24
N TRP A 190 -7.28 -5.80 -1.01
CA TRP A 190 -6.78 -4.59 -0.35
C TRP A 190 -5.24 -4.58 -0.22
N ILE A 191 -4.62 -5.70 0.15
CA ILE A 191 -3.15 -5.80 0.21
C ILE A 191 -2.53 -5.55 -1.16
N ILE A 192 -3.12 -6.11 -2.22
CA ILE A 192 -2.66 -5.91 -3.60
C ILE A 192 -2.77 -4.44 -3.98
N GLU A 193 -3.92 -3.80 -3.75
CA GLU A 193 -4.14 -2.37 -4.02
C GLU A 193 -3.09 -1.49 -3.31
N LYS A 194 -2.81 -1.77 -2.02
CA LYS A 194 -1.76 -1.04 -1.29
C LYS A 194 -0.36 -1.29 -1.84
N ALA A 195 -0.06 -2.48 -2.33
CA ALA A 195 1.23 -2.77 -2.97
C ALA A 195 1.36 -2.06 -4.34
N VAL A 196 0.28 -1.99 -5.12
CA VAL A 196 0.21 -1.25 -6.38
C VAL A 196 0.44 0.24 -6.12
N ALA A 197 -0.29 0.85 -5.19
CA ALA A 197 -0.13 2.26 -4.84
C ALA A 197 1.30 2.63 -4.38
N VAL A 198 1.95 1.75 -3.60
CA VAL A 198 3.38 1.94 -3.23
C VAL A 198 4.29 1.87 -4.46
N THR A 199 3.97 0.99 -5.41
CA THR A 199 4.77 0.80 -6.62
C THR A 199 4.60 1.98 -7.58
N GLU A 200 3.39 2.49 -7.78
CA GLU A 200 3.10 3.67 -8.58
C GLU A 200 3.87 4.89 -8.09
N ASN A 201 3.80 5.16 -6.78
CA ASN A 201 4.56 6.24 -6.14
C ASN A 201 6.09 6.08 -6.33
N SER A 202 6.59 4.84 -6.43
CA SER A 202 8.00 4.53 -6.64
C SER A 202 8.48 4.58 -8.09
N ILE A 203 7.58 4.36 -9.06
CA ILE A 203 7.86 4.47 -10.50
C ILE A 203 7.91 5.95 -10.89
N LEU A 204 6.98 6.76 -10.36
CA LEU A 204 6.97 8.21 -10.54
C LEU A 204 8.25 8.89 -10.02
N THR A 205 8.89 8.35 -8.97
CA THR A 205 10.10 8.93 -8.37
C THR A 205 11.40 8.67 -9.12
N ARG A 206 11.41 7.87 -10.21
CA ARG A 206 12.65 7.63 -10.99
C ARG A 206 12.67 8.27 -12.37
N ASP A 207 11.52 8.36 -13.03
CA ASP A 207 11.51 8.76 -14.45
C ASP A 207 10.91 10.17 -14.69
N VAL A 208 10.11 10.72 -13.78
CA VAL A 208 9.42 12.01 -14.01
C VAL A 208 10.14 13.23 -13.39
N GLU A 209 10.84 13.06 -12.27
CA GLU A 209 11.51 14.17 -11.57
C GLU A 209 12.81 14.66 -12.25
N LEU A 210 13.34 13.91 -13.22
CA LEU A 210 14.52 14.33 -14.01
C LEU A 210 14.17 15.33 -15.12
N GLU A 211 12.91 15.40 -15.56
CA GLU A 211 12.52 16.25 -16.70
C GLU A 211 11.75 17.51 -16.30
N ASN A 212 11.04 17.57 -15.16
CA ASN A 212 10.32 18.79 -14.76
C ASN A 212 10.11 18.93 -13.23
N PRO A 213 10.91 19.77 -12.53
CA PRO A 213 10.89 19.88 -11.06
C PRO A 213 9.70 20.68 -10.46
N ASN A 214 8.79 21.22 -11.26
CA ASN A 214 7.69 22.10 -10.80
C ASN A 214 6.27 21.53 -10.96
N ILE A 215 6.12 20.27 -11.37
CA ILE A 215 4.80 19.62 -11.39
C ILE A 215 4.75 18.65 -10.22
N GLY A 216 4.34 19.16 -9.06
CA GLY A 216 3.88 18.32 -7.97
C GLY A 216 2.68 17.53 -8.47
N VAL A 217 2.87 16.23 -8.75
CA VAL A 217 1.79 15.35 -9.21
C VAL A 217 0.83 15.12 -8.05
N ARG A 218 -0.13 16.03 -7.91
CA ARG A 218 -1.49 15.67 -7.49
C ARG A 218 -2.04 14.78 -8.60
N PHE A 219 -2.90 13.80 -8.28
CA PHE A 219 -3.81 13.25 -9.27
C PHE A 219 -4.85 14.32 -9.65
N GLU A 220 -4.39 15.46 -10.17
CA GLU A 220 -5.03 16.06 -11.31
C GLU A 220 -4.42 15.31 -12.47
N VAL A 221 -5.08 14.19 -12.80
CA VAL A 221 -4.92 13.48 -14.06
C VAL A 221 -4.70 14.56 -15.13
N GLY A 222 -3.71 14.39 -16.00
CA GLY A 222 -3.65 15.08 -17.29
C GLY A 222 -4.83 14.72 -18.20
N ALA A 223 -6.00 14.44 -17.62
CA ALA A 223 -7.24 14.04 -18.25
C ALA A 223 -7.65 15.14 -19.19
N PHE A 224 -7.54 16.41 -18.78
CA PHE A 224 -8.09 17.52 -19.55
C PHE A 224 -7.58 17.60 -21.01
N LYS A 225 -6.43 17.01 -21.36
CA LYS A 225 -5.93 17.00 -22.74
C LYS A 225 -6.33 15.76 -23.56
N TYR A 226 -6.60 14.62 -22.93
CA TYR A 226 -6.85 13.33 -23.62
C TYR A 226 -8.03 12.52 -23.03
N VAL A 227 -8.98 13.19 -22.36
CA VAL A 227 -10.19 12.54 -21.77
C VAL A 227 -10.93 11.73 -22.83
N GLU A 228 -11.04 12.28 -24.04
CA GLU A 228 -11.80 11.69 -25.12
C GLU A 228 -11.17 10.38 -25.60
N GLU A 229 -9.85 10.37 -25.85
CA GLU A 229 -9.10 9.19 -26.25
C GLU A 229 -9.07 8.11 -25.15
N ILE A 230 -9.02 8.51 -23.88
CA ILE A 230 -9.10 7.58 -22.75
C ILE A 230 -10.48 6.92 -22.68
N ASN A 231 -11.55 7.70 -22.81
CA ASN A 231 -12.92 7.18 -22.82
C ASN A 231 -13.14 6.24 -24.01
N ILE A 232 -12.63 6.58 -25.19
CA ILE A 232 -12.69 5.74 -26.39
C ILE A 232 -11.90 4.44 -26.17
N ALA A 233 -10.70 4.52 -25.59
CA ALA A 233 -9.90 3.35 -25.26
C ALA A 233 -10.63 2.43 -24.26
N GLU A 234 -11.32 2.98 -23.26
CA GLU A 234 -12.14 2.22 -22.30
C GLU A 234 -13.33 1.49 -22.96
N LYS A 235 -14.05 2.19 -23.84
CA LYS A 235 -15.11 1.59 -24.69
C LYS A 235 -14.53 0.45 -25.54
N TYR A 236 -13.36 0.65 -26.15
CA TYR A 236 -12.70 -0.38 -26.95
C TYR A 236 -12.38 -1.63 -26.12
N ILE A 237 -11.71 -1.49 -24.97
CA ILE A 237 -11.30 -2.63 -24.13
C ILE A 237 -12.46 -3.31 -23.40
N THR A 238 -13.65 -2.69 -23.41
CA THR A 238 -14.91 -3.30 -22.93
C THR A 238 -15.69 -3.99 -24.04
N ASN A 239 -15.16 -4.03 -25.28
CA ASN A 239 -15.81 -4.55 -26.48
C ASN A 239 -17.12 -3.82 -26.83
N GLN A 240 -17.21 -2.52 -26.52
CA GLN A 240 -18.29 -1.70 -27.04
C GLN A 240 -17.99 -1.32 -28.50
N ASN A 241 -19.04 -1.24 -29.32
CA ASN A 241 -18.90 -0.81 -30.72
C ASN A 241 -18.45 0.65 -30.77
N LEU A 242 -17.40 0.93 -31.52
CA LEU A 242 -16.90 2.28 -31.76
C LEU A 242 -17.28 2.77 -33.15
N PRO A 243 -17.69 4.03 -33.31
CA PRO A 243 -17.75 4.69 -34.62
C PRO A 243 -16.35 4.74 -35.27
N GLN A 244 -16.31 4.73 -36.60
CA GLN A 244 -15.05 4.78 -37.37
C GLN A 244 -14.18 6.00 -37.03
N SER A 245 -14.80 7.14 -36.69
CA SER A 245 -14.11 8.35 -36.22
C SER A 245 -13.45 8.20 -34.85
N GLU A 246 -14.03 7.39 -33.94
CA GLU A 246 -13.43 7.09 -32.63
C GLU A 246 -12.31 6.03 -32.77
N GLU A 247 -12.47 5.06 -33.68
CA GLU A 247 -11.43 4.07 -33.95
C GLU A 247 -10.15 4.71 -34.48
N GLU A 248 -10.25 5.67 -35.41
CA GLU A 248 -9.11 6.41 -35.97
C GLU A 248 -8.25 7.10 -34.90
N MET A 249 -8.86 7.59 -33.82
CA MET A 249 -8.15 8.23 -32.70
C MET A 249 -7.28 7.26 -31.89
N ILE A 250 -7.64 5.98 -31.85
CA ILE A 250 -6.92 4.95 -31.10
C ILE A 250 -6.09 4.00 -32.00
N VAL A 251 -6.12 4.15 -33.33
CA VAL A 251 -5.39 3.29 -34.28
C VAL A 251 -3.92 3.09 -33.90
N GLY A 252 -3.25 4.16 -33.47
CA GLY A 252 -1.85 4.11 -33.06
C GLY A 252 -1.57 3.22 -31.84
N ILE A 253 -2.60 2.96 -31.03
CA ILE A 253 -2.51 2.17 -29.79
C ILE A 253 -3.38 0.91 -29.81
N ILE A 254 -4.10 0.58 -30.90
CA ILE A 254 -4.98 -0.60 -30.98
C ILE A 254 -4.25 -1.89 -30.57
N LYS A 255 -3.03 -2.11 -31.04
CA LYS A 255 -2.23 -3.30 -30.68
C LYS A 255 -1.96 -3.38 -29.18
N PHE A 256 -1.78 -2.24 -28.53
CA PHE A 256 -1.62 -2.17 -27.08
C PHE A 256 -2.94 -2.46 -26.37
N LEU A 257 -4.06 -1.88 -26.84
CA LEU A 257 -5.38 -2.08 -26.26
C LEU A 257 -5.90 -3.52 -26.42
N GLU A 258 -5.63 -4.18 -27.55
CA GLU A 258 -5.94 -5.62 -27.75
C GLU A 258 -5.18 -6.51 -26.76
N ASN A 259 -3.91 -6.20 -26.51
CA ASN A 259 -3.14 -6.90 -25.49
C ASN A 259 -3.66 -6.59 -24.07
N LEU A 260 -4.17 -5.38 -23.84
CA LEU A 260 -4.79 -5.03 -22.57
C LEU A 260 -6.11 -5.80 -22.35
N LYS A 261 -6.91 -6.03 -23.40
CA LYS A 261 -8.09 -6.91 -23.36
C LYS A 261 -7.75 -8.32 -22.89
N ILE A 262 -6.65 -8.89 -23.38
CA ILE A 262 -6.19 -10.24 -22.97
C ILE A 262 -5.87 -10.26 -21.47
N SER A 263 -5.18 -9.24 -20.96
CA SER A 263 -4.89 -9.13 -19.51
C SER A 263 -6.16 -9.03 -18.69
N ARG A 264 -7.11 -8.20 -19.15
CA ARG A 264 -8.42 -8.01 -18.52
C ARG A 264 -9.23 -9.31 -18.50
N GLU A 265 -9.23 -10.08 -19.59
CA GLU A 265 -9.92 -11.37 -19.68
C GLU A 265 -9.39 -12.37 -18.65
N TYR A 266 -8.07 -12.41 -18.40
CA TYR A 266 -7.51 -13.23 -17.33
C TYR A 266 -7.96 -12.78 -15.93
N VAL A 267 -8.17 -11.48 -15.71
CA VAL A 267 -8.72 -10.96 -14.45
C VAL A 267 -10.19 -11.35 -14.32
N THR A 268 -10.98 -11.28 -15.40
CA THR A 268 -12.38 -11.74 -15.43
C THR A 268 -12.48 -13.23 -15.11
N ARG A 269 -11.68 -14.08 -15.78
CA ARG A 269 -11.65 -15.53 -15.52
C ARG A 269 -11.14 -15.88 -14.13
N ALA A 270 -10.18 -15.11 -13.61
CA ALA A 270 -9.78 -15.24 -12.22
C ALA A 270 -10.96 -14.96 -11.28
N ARG A 271 -11.72 -13.89 -11.53
CA ARG A 271 -12.93 -13.56 -10.75
C ARG A 271 -13.96 -14.68 -10.79
N GLU A 272 -14.23 -15.24 -11.96
CA GLU A 272 -15.16 -16.38 -12.11
C GLU A 272 -14.69 -17.63 -11.38
N ALA A 273 -13.40 -17.96 -11.46
CA ALA A 273 -12.81 -19.08 -10.73
C ALA A 273 -12.87 -18.85 -9.21
N ILE A 274 -12.71 -17.60 -8.75
CA ILE A 274 -12.87 -17.24 -7.34
C ILE A 274 -14.33 -17.44 -6.89
N ILE A 275 -15.31 -16.98 -7.68
CA ILE A 275 -16.75 -17.17 -7.40
C ILE A 275 -17.08 -18.67 -7.29
N LYS A 276 -16.46 -19.51 -8.12
CA LYS A 276 -16.63 -20.97 -8.11
C LYS A 276 -15.78 -21.70 -7.05
N SER A 277 -15.05 -20.96 -6.20
CA SER A 277 -14.12 -21.51 -5.19
C SER A 277 -12.95 -22.34 -5.76
N GLU A 278 -12.63 -22.16 -7.04
CA GLU A 278 -11.54 -22.85 -7.76
C GLU A 278 -10.21 -22.12 -7.59
N THR A 279 -9.70 -22.10 -6.35
CA THR A 279 -8.56 -21.26 -5.94
C THR A 279 -7.28 -21.49 -6.76
N LYS A 280 -7.01 -22.73 -7.17
CA LYS A 280 -5.82 -23.08 -7.96
C LYS A 280 -5.86 -22.49 -9.37
N GLU A 281 -7.03 -22.49 -10.00
CA GLU A 281 -7.23 -21.92 -11.33
C GLU A 281 -7.29 -20.39 -11.27
N ALA A 282 -7.91 -19.81 -10.23
CA ALA A 282 -7.86 -18.36 -9.98
C ALA A 282 -6.41 -17.82 -9.91
N VAL A 283 -5.56 -18.45 -9.10
CA VAL A 283 -4.14 -18.06 -8.97
C VAL A 283 -3.39 -18.23 -10.30
N LYS A 284 -3.72 -19.26 -11.08
CA LYS A 284 -3.12 -19.50 -12.40
C LYS A 284 -3.53 -18.42 -13.41
N PHE A 285 -4.80 -18.02 -13.43
CA PHE A 285 -5.26 -16.91 -14.27
C PHE A 285 -4.63 -15.58 -13.87
N LEU A 286 -4.55 -15.27 -12.57
CA LEU A 286 -3.88 -14.06 -12.08
C LEU A 286 -2.40 -14.02 -12.45
N LYS A 287 -1.68 -15.14 -12.31
CA LYS A 287 -0.27 -15.23 -12.71
C LYS A 287 -0.09 -14.99 -14.21
N LYS A 288 -0.98 -15.54 -15.04
CA LYS A 288 -0.95 -15.34 -16.49
C LYS A 288 -1.27 -13.89 -16.87
N GLY A 289 -2.34 -13.32 -16.30
CA GLY A 289 -2.73 -11.93 -16.52
C GLY A 289 -1.63 -10.95 -16.11
N ASN A 290 -1.03 -11.14 -14.93
CA ASN A 290 0.08 -10.30 -14.47
C ASN A 290 1.35 -10.45 -15.33
N GLY A 291 1.68 -11.68 -15.77
CA GLY A 291 2.79 -11.90 -16.68
C GLY A 291 2.61 -11.18 -18.02
N PHE A 292 1.39 -11.25 -18.56
CA PHE A 292 1.05 -10.58 -19.82
C PHE A 292 1.08 -9.06 -19.68
N LEU A 293 0.48 -8.51 -18.62
CA LEU A 293 0.48 -7.07 -18.33
C LEU A 293 1.91 -6.54 -18.12
N THR A 294 2.75 -7.27 -17.38
CA THR A 294 4.15 -6.88 -17.16
C THR A 294 4.92 -6.84 -18.48
N SER A 295 4.68 -7.82 -19.36
CA SER A 295 5.32 -7.88 -20.68
C SER A 295 4.85 -6.74 -21.57
N LEU A 296 3.56 -6.42 -21.53
CA LEU A 296 2.95 -5.32 -22.27
C LEU A 296 3.53 -3.96 -21.84
N LEU A 297 3.65 -3.74 -20.52
CA LEU A 297 4.25 -2.51 -19.97
C LEU A 297 5.73 -2.38 -20.30
N GLN A 298 6.48 -3.49 -20.34
CA GLN A 298 7.88 -3.49 -20.77
C GLN A 298 8.04 -3.13 -22.26
N VAL A 299 7.16 -3.65 -23.12
CA VAL A 299 7.15 -3.30 -24.55
C VAL A 299 6.78 -1.83 -24.74
N ALA A 300 5.79 -1.33 -24.00
CA ALA A 300 5.39 0.08 -24.04
C ALA A 300 6.52 1.01 -23.56
N ALA A 301 7.18 0.67 -22.44
CA ALA A 301 8.35 1.42 -21.96
C ALA A 301 9.51 1.42 -22.99
N GLY A 302 9.75 0.28 -23.65
CA GLY A 302 10.74 0.16 -24.73
C GLY A 302 10.39 1.01 -25.96
N GLN A 303 9.11 1.17 -26.29
CA GLN A 303 8.68 2.03 -27.39
C GLN A 303 8.75 3.52 -27.03
N LEU A 304 8.40 3.89 -25.79
CA LEU A 304 8.55 5.25 -25.29
C LEU A 304 10.00 5.73 -25.33
N SER A 305 10.97 4.85 -25.01
CA SER A 305 12.40 5.19 -25.10
C SER A 305 12.94 5.45 -26.53
N LYS A 306 12.18 5.06 -27.57
CA LYS A 306 12.52 5.29 -28.98
C LYS A 306 11.94 6.60 -29.53
N ILE A 307 10.98 7.18 -28.82
CA ILE A 307 10.39 8.48 -29.15
C ILE A 307 11.28 9.52 -28.44
N LYS A 308 12.36 9.93 -29.11
CA LYS A 308 13.15 11.11 -28.78
C LYS A 308 12.88 12.19 -29.81
#